data_AF-A0A523FK63-F1
#
_entry.id   AF-A0A523FK63-F1
#
_cell.length_a   1.000
_cell.length_b   1.000
_cell.length_c   1.000
_cell.angle_alpha   90.00
_cell.angle_beta   90.00
_cell.angle_gamma   90.00
#
_symmetry.space_group_name_H-M   'P 1'
#
loop_
_entity.id
_entity.type
_entity.pdbx_description
1 polymer ?
#
loop_
_entity_poly.entity_id
_entity_poly.type
_entity_poly.pdbx_seq_one_letter_code
_entity_poly.pdbx_strand_id
1 'polypeptide(L)'
;MTTLVIPATEHLPAYVTALERGWSPDNMRAEVAQEQLAQIEQDPAAFLDKMDDEDAKAEPVKMPDGTTIKRLPGIHRWIWDDAAPDDLFCGDIGLRWQPGGSSLPAHVLGHIG
;
A
#
# COMPACT_ATOMS: atom_id res chain seq x y z
N MET A 1 -17.16 11.76 -6.16
CA MET A 1 -16.11 12.80 -6.05
C MET A 1 -14.84 12.04 -5.75
N THR A 2 -13.75 12.31 -6.46
CA THR A 2 -12.51 11.55 -6.26
C THR A 2 -11.71 12.12 -5.09
N THR A 3 -11.30 11.26 -4.17
CA THR A 3 -10.52 11.61 -2.97
C THR A 3 -9.43 10.59 -2.69
N LEU A 4 -8.48 10.98 -1.83
CA LEU A 4 -7.51 10.06 -1.23
C LEU A 4 -7.95 9.77 0.19
N VAL A 5 -8.31 8.52 0.47
CA VAL A 5 -8.74 8.09 1.81
C VAL A 5 -7.63 7.32 2.51
N ILE A 6 -7.58 7.44 3.84
CA ILE A 6 -6.76 6.55 4.67
C ILE A 6 -7.46 5.17 4.65
N PRO A 7 -6.75 4.09 4.29
CA PRO A 7 -7.32 2.74 4.36
C PRO A 7 -7.88 2.47 5.75
N ALA A 8 -9.15 2.06 5.80
CA ALA A 8 -9.86 1.80 7.04
C ALA A 8 -10.83 0.64 6.84
N THR A 9 -11.35 0.10 7.94
CA THR A 9 -12.24 -1.06 7.93
C THR A 9 -13.46 -0.88 7.03
N GLU A 10 -14.01 0.33 6.94
CA GLU A 10 -15.16 0.64 6.08
C GLU A 10 -14.84 0.57 4.57
N HIS A 11 -13.59 0.84 4.19
CA HIS A 11 -13.13 0.81 2.81
C HIS A 11 -12.70 -0.59 2.36
N LEU A 12 -12.27 -1.43 3.32
CA LEU A 12 -11.61 -2.72 3.06
C LEU A 12 -12.40 -3.67 2.13
N PRO A 13 -13.75 -3.78 2.21
CA PRO A 13 -14.50 -4.66 1.30
C PRO A 13 -14.34 -4.32 -0.18
N ALA A 14 -14.27 -3.03 -0.54
CA ALA A 14 -14.07 -2.58 -1.92
C ALA A 14 -12.67 -2.96 -2.42
N TYR A 15 -11.66 -2.78 -1.56
CA TYR A 15 -10.29 -3.20 -1.86
C TYR A 15 -10.16 -4.71 -2.08
N VAL A 16 -10.75 -5.51 -1.20
CA VAL A 16 -10.80 -6.98 -1.34
C VAL A 16 -11.46 -7.38 -2.66
N THR A 17 -12.59 -6.75 -2.99
CA THR A 17 -13.31 -7.00 -4.25
C THR A 17 -12.41 -6.72 -5.47
N ALA A 18 -11.64 -5.63 -5.45
CA ALA A 18 -10.69 -5.32 -6.52
C ALA A 18 -9.60 -6.40 -6.66
N LEU A 19 -9.01 -6.84 -5.54
CA LEU A 19 -8.00 -7.91 -5.52
C LEU A 19 -8.56 -9.23 -6.08
N GLU A 20 -9.77 -9.61 -5.68
CA GLU A 20 -10.45 -10.82 -6.16
C GLU A 20 -10.75 -10.78 -7.67
N ARG A 21 -10.99 -9.57 -8.22
CA ARG A 21 -11.19 -9.34 -9.66
C ARG A 21 -9.89 -9.34 -10.46
N GLY A 22 -8.73 -9.48 -9.79
CA GLY A 22 -7.42 -9.56 -10.42
C GLY A 22 -6.68 -8.22 -10.53
N TRP A 23 -7.16 -7.16 -9.87
CA TRP A 23 -6.35 -5.96 -9.67
C TRP A 23 -5.19 -6.30 -8.71
N SER A 24 -4.00 -5.72 -8.96
CA SER A 24 -2.82 -5.88 -8.10
C SER A 24 -2.21 -4.52 -7.81
N PRO A 25 -1.77 -4.26 -6.57
CA PRO A 25 -1.03 -3.06 -6.22
C PRO A 25 0.41 -3.06 -6.77
N ASP A 26 0.90 -4.22 -7.24
CA ASP A 26 2.18 -4.35 -7.93
C ASP A 26 1.93 -4.77 -9.38
N ASN A 27 2.23 -3.87 -10.31
CA ASN A 27 2.02 -4.08 -11.75
C ASN A 27 3.02 -5.08 -12.37
N MET A 28 4.10 -5.41 -11.66
CA MET A 28 5.10 -6.40 -12.09
C MET A 28 4.86 -7.76 -11.43
N ARG A 29 4.08 -7.81 -10.34
CA ARG A 29 3.83 -9.01 -9.53
C ARG A 29 2.34 -9.20 -9.23
N ALA A 30 1.66 -9.94 -10.09
CA ALA A 30 0.23 -10.23 -9.91
C ALA A 30 -0.05 -11.08 -8.65
N GLU A 31 0.93 -11.88 -8.19
CA GLU A 31 0.83 -12.70 -6.98
C GLU A 31 0.65 -11.88 -5.69
N VAL A 32 1.04 -10.59 -5.70
CA VAL A 32 0.87 -9.69 -4.56
C VAL A 32 -0.60 -9.56 -4.18
N ALA A 33 -1.53 -9.65 -5.14
CA ALA A 33 -2.95 -9.61 -4.83
C ALA A 33 -3.38 -10.75 -3.89
N GLN A 34 -2.91 -11.97 -4.16
CA GLN A 34 -3.20 -13.14 -3.32
C GLN A 34 -2.47 -13.08 -1.98
N GLU A 35 -1.23 -12.58 -1.96
CA GLU A 35 -0.48 -12.36 -0.73
C GLU A 35 -1.20 -11.38 0.21
N GLN A 36 -1.79 -10.31 -0.33
CA GLN A 36 -2.55 -9.35 0.46
C GLN A 36 -3.90 -9.87 0.91
N LEU A 37 -4.63 -10.61 0.05
CA LEU A 37 -5.86 -11.30 0.46
C LEU A 37 -5.61 -12.22 1.65
N ALA A 38 -4.53 -13.01 1.62
CA ALA A 38 -4.16 -13.88 2.73
C ALA A 38 -3.81 -13.10 4.01
N GLN A 39 -3.13 -11.95 3.88
CA GLN A 39 -2.83 -11.08 5.04
C GLN A 39 -4.11 -10.47 5.64
N ILE A 40 -5.05 -10.04 4.79
CA ILE A 40 -6.33 -9.47 5.20
C ILE A 40 -7.19 -10.53 5.89
N GLU A 41 -7.21 -11.77 5.38
CA GLU A 41 -7.91 -12.89 6.00
C GLU A 41 -7.32 -13.23 7.38
N GLN A 42 -5.99 -13.17 7.51
CA GLN A 42 -5.30 -13.49 8.76
C GLN A 42 -5.53 -12.42 9.84
N ASP A 43 -5.33 -11.15 9.51
CA ASP A 43 -5.49 -10.03 10.44
C ASP A 43 -5.74 -8.71 9.66
N PRO A 44 -7.01 -8.32 9.44
CA PRO A 44 -7.34 -7.14 8.67
C PRO A 44 -6.92 -5.85 9.37
N ALA A 45 -6.88 -5.83 10.71
CA ALA A 45 -6.46 -4.66 11.47
C ALA A 45 -4.95 -4.45 11.31
N ALA A 46 -4.15 -5.50 11.49
CA ALA A 46 -2.70 -5.42 11.28
C ALA A 46 -2.32 -5.14 9.82
N PHE A 47 -3.15 -5.53 8.86
CA PHE A 47 -2.97 -5.13 7.45
C PHE A 47 -3.18 -3.63 7.26
N LEU A 48 -4.28 -3.07 7.79
CA LEU A 48 -4.59 -1.64 7.70
C LEU A 48 -3.56 -0.78 8.45
N ASP A 49 -3.10 -1.21 9.63
CA ASP A 49 -2.08 -0.48 10.40
C ASP A 49 -0.75 -0.32 9.63
N LYS A 50 -0.42 -1.26 8.74
CA LYS A 50 0.78 -1.18 7.90
C LYS A 50 0.64 -0.20 6.73
N MET A 51 -0.58 0.21 6.39
CA MET A 51 -0.82 1.14 5.28
C MET A 51 -0.48 2.57 5.64
N ASP A 52 -0.46 2.95 6.93
CA ASP A 52 -0.20 4.32 7.37
C ASP A 52 0.99 4.37 8.35
N ASP A 53 2.18 4.06 7.85
CA ASP A 53 3.40 3.92 8.65
C ASP A 53 4.32 5.15 8.54
N GLU A 54 3.86 6.28 9.09
CA GLU A 54 4.60 7.55 9.11
C GLU A 54 5.95 7.48 9.85
N ASP A 55 6.12 6.49 10.74
CA ASP A 55 7.28 6.36 11.61
C ASP A 55 8.23 5.22 11.18
N ALA A 56 7.92 4.51 10.10
CA ALA A 56 8.65 3.30 9.67
C ALA A 56 8.76 2.22 10.76
N LYS A 57 7.63 1.94 11.43
CA LYS A 57 7.46 0.90 12.45
C LYS A 57 7.48 -0.51 11.88
N ALA A 58 7.12 -0.70 10.62
CA ALA A 58 7.14 -2.00 9.98
C ALA A 58 8.56 -2.54 9.78
N GLU A 59 8.66 -3.87 9.68
CA GLU A 59 9.94 -4.58 9.58
C GLU A 59 10.83 -4.07 8.41
N PRO A 60 12.17 -4.14 8.58
CA PRO A 60 13.14 -3.81 7.54
C PRO A 60 12.88 -4.54 6.21
N VAL A 61 13.25 -3.90 5.10
CA VAL A 61 13.11 -4.50 3.77
C VAL A 61 14.29 -5.41 3.50
N LYS A 62 14.01 -6.64 3.07
CA LYS A 62 15.01 -7.62 2.65
C LYS A 62 15.35 -7.40 1.18
N MET A 63 16.63 -7.24 0.88
CA MET A 63 17.10 -6.97 -0.48
C MET A 63 17.45 -8.28 -1.21
N PRO A 64 17.49 -8.28 -2.56
CA PRO A 64 17.85 -9.46 -3.34
C PRO A 64 19.25 -10.01 -3.05
N ASP A 65 20.17 -9.17 -2.56
CA ASP A 65 21.52 -9.56 -2.15
C ASP A 65 21.58 -10.18 -0.74
N GLY A 66 20.43 -10.36 -0.08
CA GLY A 66 20.31 -10.92 1.26
C GLY A 66 20.50 -9.91 2.40
N THR A 67 20.87 -8.65 2.09
CA THR A 67 20.97 -7.60 3.11
C THR A 67 19.59 -7.14 3.58
N THR A 68 19.55 -6.46 4.73
CA THR A 68 18.34 -5.81 5.24
C THR A 68 18.59 -4.32 5.37
N ILE A 69 17.65 -3.52 4.88
CA ILE A 69 17.71 -2.07 4.91
C ILE A 69 16.55 -1.52 5.74
N LYS A 70 16.81 -0.43 6.47
CA LYS A 70 15.76 0.23 7.25
C LYS A 70 14.68 0.74 6.29
N ARG A 71 13.42 0.44 6.62
CA ARG A 71 12.26 0.97 5.91
C ARG A 71 12.24 2.50 6.04
N LEU A 72 11.89 3.19 4.96
CA LEU A 72 11.57 4.61 5.03
C LEU A 72 10.14 4.78 5.55
N PRO A 73 9.85 5.89 6.26
CA PRO A 73 8.48 6.35 6.46
C PRO A 73 7.67 6.26 5.18
N GLY A 74 6.46 5.76 5.29
CA GLY A 74 5.62 5.55 4.12
C GLY A 74 4.15 5.39 4.46
N ILE A 75 3.32 6.01 3.63
CA ILE A 75 1.87 5.95 3.73
C ILE A 75 1.29 5.50 2.39
N HIS A 76 0.20 4.76 2.46
CA HIS A 76 -0.66 4.38 1.36
C HIS A 76 -2.00 5.09 1.52
N ARG A 77 -2.53 5.59 0.41
CA ARG A 77 -3.89 6.12 0.33
C ARG A 77 -4.61 5.38 -0.77
N TRP A 78 -5.89 5.12 -0.55
CA TRP A 78 -6.73 4.58 -1.61
C TRP A 78 -7.39 5.73 -2.36
N ILE A 79 -7.36 5.61 -3.69
CA ILE A 79 -8.08 6.50 -4.58
C ILE A 79 -9.54 6.05 -4.56
N TRP A 80 -10.39 6.93 -4.07
CA TRP A 80 -11.80 6.63 -3.81
C TRP A 80 -12.70 7.55 -4.64
N ASP A 81 -13.67 6.99 -5.37
CA ASP A 81 -14.64 7.80 -6.10
C ASP A 81 -16.08 7.38 -5.84
N ASP A 82 -16.80 8.22 -5.10
CA ASP A 82 -18.23 8.03 -4.79
C ASP A 82 -19.15 8.04 -6.01
N ALA A 83 -18.66 8.47 -7.17
CA ALA A 83 -19.42 8.48 -8.43
C ALA A 83 -19.15 7.26 -9.32
N ALA A 84 -18.23 6.38 -8.93
CA ALA A 84 -17.89 5.21 -9.71
C ALA A 84 -19.07 4.21 -9.73
N PRO A 85 -19.42 3.65 -10.91
CA PRO A 85 -20.66 2.87 -11.07
C PRO A 85 -20.58 1.47 -10.45
N ASP A 86 -19.40 0.85 -10.42
CA ASP A 86 -19.23 -0.58 -10.10
C ASP A 86 -18.33 -0.85 -8.89
N ASP A 87 -17.48 0.11 -8.52
CA ASP A 87 -16.55 0.01 -7.39
C ASP A 87 -16.09 1.38 -6.95
N LEU A 88 -16.14 1.66 -5.65
CA LEU A 88 -15.69 2.93 -5.08
C LEU A 88 -14.16 3.01 -5.06
N PHE A 89 -13.49 1.86 -5.00
CA PHE A 89 -12.04 1.77 -5.06
C PHE A 89 -11.53 1.91 -6.50
N CYS A 90 -10.62 2.86 -6.71
CA CYS A 90 -10.05 3.18 -8.03
C CYS A 90 -8.53 2.94 -8.11
N GLY A 91 -7.86 2.64 -7.00
CA GLY A 91 -6.44 2.38 -6.98
C GLY A 91 -5.76 2.69 -5.65
N ASP A 92 -4.48 2.41 -5.59
CA ASP A 92 -3.56 2.68 -4.48
C ASP A 92 -2.57 3.76 -4.91
N ILE A 93 -2.16 4.60 -3.96
CA ILE A 93 -1.04 5.51 -4.13
C ILE A 93 -0.18 5.49 -2.87
N GLY A 94 1.11 5.26 -3.04
CA GLY A 94 2.10 5.24 -1.97
C GLY A 94 2.93 6.52 -1.96
N LEU A 95 3.17 7.09 -0.78
CA LEU A 95 4.15 8.14 -0.53
C LEU A 95 5.20 7.64 0.44
N ARG A 96 6.49 7.79 0.12
CA ARG A 96 7.62 7.51 1.00
C ARG A 96 8.55 8.70 1.06
N TRP A 97 9.21 8.91 2.20
CA TRP A 97 10.12 10.03 2.37
C TRP A 97 11.27 9.73 3.32
N GLN A 98 12.34 10.52 3.22
CA GLN A 98 13.41 10.54 4.19
C GLN A 98 13.18 11.72 5.16
N PRO A 99 13.12 11.49 6.48
CA PRO A 99 13.02 12.60 7.44
C PRO A 99 14.16 13.59 7.28
N GLY A 100 13.82 14.88 7.17
CA GLY A 100 14.80 15.97 7.10
C GLY A 100 15.42 16.22 5.71
N GLY A 101 14.94 15.57 4.64
CA GLY A 101 15.44 15.84 3.29
C GLY A 101 14.56 15.28 2.17
N SER A 102 14.89 15.64 0.93
CA SER A 102 14.22 15.16 -0.29
C SER A 102 15.06 14.17 -1.10
N SER A 103 16.20 13.74 -0.57
CA SER A 103 17.02 12.70 -1.17
C SER A 103 16.42 11.34 -0.87
N LEU A 104 16.38 10.45 -1.86
CA LEU A 104 16.06 9.04 -1.63
C LEU A 104 17.32 8.17 -1.70
N PRO A 105 17.38 7.10 -0.90
CA PRO A 105 18.36 6.04 -1.10
C PRO A 105 18.27 5.47 -2.52
N ALA A 106 19.39 5.01 -3.07
CA ALA A 106 19.47 4.50 -4.45
C ALA A 106 18.54 3.31 -4.75
N HIS A 107 18.08 2.58 -3.73
CA HIS A 107 17.17 1.45 -3.85
C HIS A 107 15.68 1.84 -3.88
N VAL A 108 15.34 3.13 -3.75
CA VAL A 108 13.97 3.64 -3.79
C VAL A 108 13.74 4.35 -5.11
N LEU A 109 12.82 3.81 -5.93
CA LEU A 109 12.59 4.25 -7.32
C LEU A 109 11.81 5.58 -7.44
N GLY A 110 11.26 6.09 -6.32
CA GLY A 110 10.51 7.34 -6.30
C GLY A 110 9.89 7.62 -4.93
N HIS A 111 9.47 8.87 -4.71
CA HIS A 111 8.75 9.25 -3.49
C HIS A 111 7.27 8.87 -3.58
N ILE A 112 6.68 8.99 -4.78
CA ILE A 112 5.28 8.70 -5.05
C ILE A 112 5.23 7.58 -6.09
N GLY A 113 4.40 6.57 -5.85
CA GLY A 113 4.19 5.42 -6.72
C GLY A 113 2.76 4.96 -6.69
#